data_AF-A0A966DM31-F1
#
_entry.id   AF-A0A966DM31-F1
#
_cell.length_a   1.000
_cell.length_b   1.000
_cell.length_c   1.000
_cell.angle_alpha   90.00
_cell.angle_beta   90.00
_cell.angle_gamma   90.00
#
_symmetry.space_group_name_H-M   'P 1'
#
loop_
_entity.id
_entity.type
_entity.pdbx_description
1 polymer ?
#
loop_
_entity_poly.entity_id
_entity_poly.type
_entity_poly.pdbx_seq_one_letter_code
_entity_poly.pdbx_strand_id
1 'polypeptide(L)'
;MFKPVSSKLSFPQMEEDVLRFWQENDTFKKSIANRQGAKEYVFYDGPPFATGLPHYGHLLAGTIKDIAPRYQTMRGHAVERRFGWDCHGLPIEALAQEKLGLSGAADIVAKGIDVFNETCRSMVLTYVEEWRKTVTRMGRWVDFDNDYKTMDVTFMESIWWVFKQLWDQGRVYKSHRIMPYSWKLNTPLSNFEAGSNYQDVQDPSITVRVKLTQLPPGLAAGGVPVYALIWTTTPWTLYGNLAICAGPDIDYVAVRDLADKNIYVLAEARLPAYYKKAEQYEQLASFKGADLLGLPYEPIFDTFKDDAPGAFRVLNDGFVSTEDGTGFVHVAPAFGEDDFRVCKAAGIPLRDYLDDVCAFTESVPEYHGVFCKDADKQIIRSLKDSGKLVHQSTLVHSYPFCPRTDTPLIYRAIEAWYVRVEDLHDQLAANNDGVHWVPQAVGEKRFGNWLKEAKDWNISRNRFWGSCIPVWVSEDGKDMVCVGSIAELEKLSGQQVTDIHKHHVDQITFQLNGKTYRRTPEVLDCWFESGSMPYAQQHYPFERADELDKFFPADFIAEGLDQTRGWFYTLMLLGTALFGKSPYKNVIVNGLVLAEDGRKMSKRL
;
A
#
# COMPACT_ATOMS: atom_id res chain seq x y z
N MET A 1 -41.64 47.86 -13.31
CA MET A 1 -42.17 47.08 -14.44
C MET A 1 -41.19 45.93 -14.68
N PHE A 2 -41.64 44.67 -14.68
CA PHE A 2 -40.74 43.52 -14.86
C PHE A 2 -40.33 43.35 -16.34
N LYS A 3 -39.15 42.77 -16.60
CA LYS A 3 -38.74 42.43 -17.97
C LYS A 3 -39.69 41.35 -18.53
N PRO A 4 -40.19 41.49 -19.77
CA PRO A 4 -41.02 40.47 -20.40
C PRO A 4 -40.23 39.17 -20.63
N VAL A 5 -40.86 38.03 -20.34
CA VAL A 5 -40.26 36.69 -20.49
C VAL A 5 -40.47 36.21 -21.93
N SER A 6 -39.39 35.89 -22.63
CA SER A 6 -39.43 35.28 -23.97
C SER A 6 -40.01 33.86 -23.91
N SER A 7 -40.79 33.45 -24.91
CA SER A 7 -41.24 32.05 -25.06
C SER A 7 -40.15 31.11 -25.60
N LYS A 8 -39.02 31.66 -26.08
CA LYS A 8 -37.80 30.93 -26.47
C LYS A 8 -36.73 31.14 -25.40
N LEU A 9 -36.83 30.37 -24.31
CA LEU A 9 -35.86 30.41 -23.21
C LEU A 9 -34.68 29.49 -23.52
N SER A 10 -33.46 29.99 -23.33
CA SER A 10 -32.22 29.20 -23.38
C SER A 10 -31.60 29.19 -21.99
N PHE A 11 -31.80 28.10 -21.23
CA PHE A 11 -31.18 27.94 -19.92
C PHE A 11 -29.65 28.07 -19.95
N PRO A 12 -28.91 27.48 -20.92
CA PRO A 12 -27.47 27.67 -20.99
C PRO A 12 -27.04 29.13 -21.12
N GLN A 13 -27.76 29.93 -21.93
CA GLN A 13 -27.45 31.35 -22.09
C GLN A 13 -27.78 32.14 -20.81
N MET A 14 -28.90 31.82 -20.17
CA MET A 14 -29.28 32.45 -18.91
C MET A 14 -28.27 32.15 -17.79
N GLU A 15 -27.73 30.95 -17.72
CA GLU A 15 -26.66 30.59 -16.80
C GLU A 15 -25.39 31.40 -17.05
N GLU A 16 -24.96 31.54 -18.32
CA GLU A 16 -23.81 32.38 -18.68
C GLU A 16 -24.01 33.86 -18.29
N ASP A 17 -25.22 34.40 -18.49
CA ASP A 17 -25.56 35.75 -18.06
C ASP A 17 -25.47 35.91 -16.53
N VAL A 18 -25.92 34.91 -15.77
CA VAL A 18 -25.84 34.89 -14.30
C VAL A 18 -24.39 34.74 -13.83
N LEU A 19 -23.58 33.90 -14.48
CA LEU A 19 -22.16 33.74 -14.17
C LEU A 19 -21.39 35.06 -14.38
N ARG A 20 -21.65 35.75 -15.50
CA ARG A 20 -21.10 37.09 -15.77
C ARG A 20 -21.53 38.09 -14.70
N PHE A 21 -22.81 38.12 -14.35
CA PHE A 21 -23.29 38.96 -13.24
C PHE A 21 -22.56 38.65 -11.93
N TRP A 22 -22.38 37.38 -11.56
CA TRP A 22 -21.69 37.01 -10.34
C TRP A 22 -20.23 37.47 -10.32
N GLN A 23 -19.55 37.34 -11.46
CA GLN A 23 -18.15 37.76 -11.64
C GLN A 23 -18.01 39.29 -11.54
N GLU A 24 -18.79 40.05 -12.32
CA GLU A 24 -18.76 41.52 -12.32
C GLU A 24 -19.07 42.13 -10.94
N ASN A 25 -19.82 41.40 -10.12
CA ASN A 25 -20.24 41.86 -8.79
C ASN A 25 -19.46 41.21 -7.64
N ASP A 26 -18.42 40.41 -7.89
CA ASP A 26 -17.67 39.68 -6.85
C ASP A 26 -18.59 38.92 -5.88
N THR A 27 -19.65 38.30 -6.40
CA THR A 27 -20.77 37.81 -5.56
C THR A 27 -20.31 36.75 -4.56
N PHE A 28 -19.41 35.85 -4.98
CA PHE A 28 -18.83 34.84 -4.08
C PHE A 28 -18.02 35.50 -2.95
N LYS A 29 -17.06 36.38 -3.28
CA LYS A 29 -16.22 37.08 -2.28
C LYS A 29 -17.07 37.89 -1.30
N LYS A 30 -18.08 38.62 -1.80
CA LYS A 30 -19.04 39.34 -0.96
C LYS A 30 -19.86 38.41 -0.06
N SER A 31 -20.22 37.21 -0.53
CA SER A 31 -20.95 36.24 0.30
C SER A 31 -20.14 35.77 1.51
N ILE A 32 -18.81 35.69 1.38
CA ILE A 32 -17.89 35.38 2.48
C ILE A 32 -17.69 36.60 3.38
N ALA A 33 -17.40 37.77 2.80
CA ALA A 33 -17.18 39.01 3.55
C ALA A 33 -18.40 39.41 4.40
N ASN A 34 -19.62 39.19 3.90
CA ASN A 34 -20.88 39.45 4.62
C ASN A 34 -21.09 38.54 5.85
N ARG A 35 -20.19 37.57 6.07
CA ARG A 35 -20.21 36.65 7.22
C ARG A 35 -18.99 36.81 8.12
N GLN A 36 -18.17 37.85 7.94
CA GLN A 36 -17.05 38.13 8.82
C GLN A 36 -17.52 38.27 10.28
N GLY A 37 -16.88 37.54 11.20
CA GLY A 37 -17.23 37.50 12.62
C GLY A 37 -18.41 36.59 12.98
N ALA A 38 -19.06 35.94 12.00
CA ALA A 38 -20.08 34.93 12.27
C ALA A 38 -19.44 33.60 12.74
N LYS A 39 -20.27 32.69 13.27
CA LYS A 39 -19.83 31.35 13.65
C LYS A 39 -19.34 30.59 12.41
N GLU A 40 -18.10 30.10 12.47
CA GLU A 40 -17.50 29.29 11.42
C GLU A 40 -18.23 27.95 11.26
N TYR A 41 -18.30 27.49 10.02
CA TYR A 41 -18.70 26.15 9.63
C TYR A 41 -17.58 25.60 8.77
N VAL A 42 -16.81 24.67 9.32
CA VAL A 42 -15.57 24.19 8.71
C VAL A 42 -15.89 23.14 7.67
N PHE A 43 -15.44 23.38 6.44
CA PHE A 43 -15.65 22.49 5.31
C PHE A 43 -14.28 22.07 4.75
N TYR A 44 -14.05 20.77 4.63
CA TYR A 44 -12.88 20.27 3.89
C TYR A 44 -13.29 19.85 2.49
N ASP A 45 -12.53 20.34 1.51
CA ASP A 45 -12.66 19.93 0.11
C ASP A 45 -11.60 18.88 -0.19
N GLY A 46 -12.03 17.63 -0.45
CA GLY A 46 -11.12 16.56 -0.85
C GLY A 46 -10.37 16.95 -2.12
N PRO A 47 -9.03 16.99 -2.10
CA PRO A 47 -8.25 17.49 -3.23
C PRO A 47 -8.28 16.48 -4.39
N PRO A 48 -8.81 16.82 -5.58
CA PRO A 48 -8.69 15.95 -6.74
C PRO A 48 -7.23 15.85 -7.21
N PHE A 49 -6.90 14.72 -7.85
CA PHE A 49 -5.63 14.56 -8.55
C PHE A 49 -5.55 15.51 -9.75
N ALA A 50 -4.45 16.25 -9.87
CA ALA A 50 -4.18 17.14 -11.00
C ALA A 50 -3.64 16.37 -12.23
N THR A 51 -4.38 15.36 -12.71
CA THR A 51 -3.89 14.37 -13.71
C THR A 51 -4.84 14.18 -14.91
N GLY A 52 -5.81 15.07 -15.09
CA GLY A 52 -6.74 14.96 -16.20
C GLY A 52 -7.90 15.92 -16.10
N LEU A 53 -8.77 15.88 -17.11
CA LEU A 53 -9.99 16.68 -17.14
C LEU A 53 -11.04 16.16 -16.15
N PRO A 54 -11.92 17.05 -15.63
CA PRO A 54 -13.04 16.64 -14.79
C PRO A 54 -14.01 15.74 -15.56
N HIS A 55 -14.72 14.88 -14.83
CA HIS A 55 -15.69 13.92 -15.37
C HIS A 55 -16.94 13.91 -14.48
N TYR A 56 -18.01 13.20 -14.86
CA TYR A 56 -19.29 13.24 -14.14
C TYR A 56 -19.20 12.92 -12.64
N GLY A 57 -18.30 12.03 -12.21
CA GLY A 57 -18.02 11.81 -10.78
C GLY A 57 -17.56 13.08 -10.04
N HIS A 58 -16.68 13.88 -10.64
CA HIS A 58 -16.23 15.16 -10.09
C HIS A 58 -17.37 16.19 -10.03
N LEU A 59 -18.26 16.20 -11.03
CA LEU A 59 -19.42 17.10 -11.05
C LEU A 59 -20.43 16.76 -9.96
N LEU A 60 -20.70 15.47 -9.73
CA LEU A 60 -21.58 15.00 -8.66
C LEU A 60 -21.06 15.40 -7.28
N ALA A 61 -19.80 15.06 -6.98
CA ALA A 61 -19.17 15.43 -5.71
C ALA A 61 -19.13 16.96 -5.55
N GLY A 62 -18.73 17.68 -6.60
CA GLY A 62 -18.66 19.14 -6.61
C GLY A 62 -20.02 19.82 -6.38
N THR A 63 -21.12 19.24 -6.86
CA THR A 63 -22.47 19.74 -6.62
C THR A 63 -22.87 19.61 -5.15
N ILE A 64 -22.62 18.44 -4.55
CA ILE A 64 -22.89 18.21 -3.11
C ILE A 64 -22.05 19.18 -2.25
N LYS A 65 -20.76 19.30 -2.60
CA LYS A 65 -19.79 20.20 -1.95
C LYS A 65 -20.08 21.68 -2.16
N ASP A 66 -20.98 22.07 -3.05
CA ASP A 66 -21.41 23.46 -3.24
C ASP A 66 -22.75 23.76 -2.53
N ILE A 67 -23.69 22.81 -2.59
CA ILE A 67 -25.02 22.95 -1.96
C ILE A 67 -24.90 23.18 -0.45
N ALA A 68 -24.12 22.34 0.25
CA ALA A 68 -24.04 22.42 1.71
C ALA A 68 -23.38 23.72 2.21
N PRO A 69 -22.21 24.15 1.70
CA PRO A 69 -21.63 25.45 2.07
C PRO A 69 -22.53 26.65 1.75
N ARG A 70 -23.21 26.66 0.59
CA ARG A 70 -24.18 27.73 0.25
C ARG A 70 -25.32 27.80 1.27
N TYR A 71 -25.92 26.65 1.58
CA TYR A 71 -26.98 26.55 2.57
C TYR A 71 -26.52 27.11 3.93
N GLN A 72 -25.34 26.73 4.40
CA GLN A 72 -24.81 27.20 5.69
C GLN A 72 -24.50 28.71 5.68
N THR A 73 -23.96 29.24 4.58
CA THR A 73 -23.79 30.70 4.42
C THR A 73 -25.15 31.42 4.45
N MET A 74 -26.20 30.88 3.85
CA MET A 74 -27.55 31.43 3.92
C MET A 74 -28.15 31.36 5.33
N ARG A 75 -27.75 30.35 6.12
CA ARG A 75 -28.12 30.18 7.55
C ARG A 75 -27.34 31.07 8.51
N GLY A 76 -26.39 31.88 8.00
CA GLY A 76 -25.65 32.85 8.80
C GLY A 76 -24.24 32.41 9.20
N HIS A 77 -23.74 31.27 8.71
CA HIS A 77 -22.39 30.80 9.02
C HIS A 77 -21.33 31.41 8.11
N ALA A 78 -20.12 31.59 8.65
CA ALA A 78 -18.92 31.83 7.87
C ALA A 78 -18.41 30.49 7.34
N VAL A 79 -18.27 30.36 6.01
CA VAL A 79 -17.86 29.08 5.38
C VAL A 79 -16.75 29.37 4.39
N GLU A 80 -15.50 29.15 4.81
CA GLU A 80 -14.36 29.20 3.92
C GLU A 80 -14.41 28.03 2.93
N ARG A 81 -14.02 28.28 1.67
CA ARG A 81 -14.10 27.31 0.58
C ARG A 81 -12.86 27.44 -0.28
N ARG A 82 -11.77 26.80 0.12
CA ARG A 82 -10.51 26.76 -0.63
C ARG A 82 -10.42 25.48 -1.44
N PHE A 83 -10.06 25.61 -2.71
CA PHE A 83 -9.81 24.44 -3.57
C PHE A 83 -8.47 23.81 -3.21
N GLY A 84 -8.36 22.50 -3.39
CA GLY A 84 -7.14 21.75 -3.14
C GLY A 84 -6.68 20.94 -4.33
N TRP A 85 -5.39 20.65 -4.42
CA TRP A 85 -4.82 19.79 -5.45
C TRP A 85 -3.92 18.72 -4.86
N ASP A 86 -4.21 17.47 -5.19
CA ASP A 86 -3.29 16.36 -4.96
C ASP A 86 -2.34 16.27 -6.15
N CYS A 87 -1.10 16.69 -5.91
CA CYS A 87 -0.11 16.97 -6.93
C CYS A 87 0.95 15.87 -7.06
N HIS A 88 0.95 14.88 -6.16
CA HIS A 88 2.02 13.91 -6.02
C HIS A 88 1.59 12.47 -6.34
N GLY A 89 2.59 11.59 -6.43
CA GLY A 89 2.38 10.15 -6.51
C GLY A 89 2.23 9.61 -7.93
N LEU A 90 1.89 8.31 -7.99
CA LEU A 90 1.92 7.52 -9.22
C LEU A 90 1.10 8.09 -10.39
N PRO A 91 -0.11 8.66 -10.19
CA PRO A 91 -0.92 9.14 -11.31
C PRO A 91 -0.22 10.20 -12.17
N ILE A 92 0.47 11.18 -11.57
CA ILE A 92 1.15 12.25 -12.32
C ILE A 92 2.49 11.77 -12.88
N GLU A 93 3.21 10.92 -12.14
CA GLU A 93 4.44 10.30 -12.62
C GLU A 93 4.19 9.44 -13.87
N ALA A 94 3.06 8.72 -13.93
CA ALA A 94 2.69 7.93 -15.10
C ALA A 94 2.53 8.81 -16.35
N LEU A 95 1.91 9.99 -16.22
CA LEU A 95 1.76 10.93 -17.33
C LEU A 95 3.10 11.56 -17.73
N ALA A 96 3.97 11.87 -16.77
CA ALA A 96 5.31 12.37 -17.04
C ALA A 96 6.19 11.32 -17.72
N GLN A 97 6.09 10.05 -17.30
CA GLN A 97 6.76 8.93 -17.95
C GLN A 97 6.33 8.79 -19.41
N GLU A 98 5.02 8.82 -19.70
CA GLU A 98 4.50 8.77 -21.06
C GLU A 98 5.00 9.97 -21.91
N LYS A 99 4.91 11.18 -21.37
CA LYS A 99 5.37 12.41 -22.05
C LYS A 99 6.85 12.38 -22.39
N LEU A 100 7.67 11.81 -21.50
CA LEU A 100 9.12 11.73 -21.67
C LEU A 100 9.58 10.44 -22.37
N GLY A 101 8.66 9.52 -22.69
CA GLY A 101 8.97 8.22 -23.27
C GLY A 101 9.82 7.33 -22.36
N LEU A 102 9.67 7.44 -21.04
CA LEU A 102 10.46 6.71 -20.05
C LEU A 102 9.77 5.41 -19.67
N SER A 103 10.48 4.29 -19.77
CA SER A 103 9.88 3.00 -19.48
C SER A 103 9.73 2.79 -17.98
N GLY A 104 10.66 3.27 -17.12
CA GLY A 104 10.63 3.05 -15.67
C GLY A 104 11.69 3.79 -14.85
N ALA A 105 11.89 3.32 -13.61
CA ALA A 105 12.78 3.96 -12.62
C ALA A 105 14.23 4.12 -13.11
N ALA A 106 14.80 3.09 -13.76
CA ALA A 106 16.15 3.16 -14.31
C ALA A 106 16.29 4.26 -15.38
N ASP A 107 15.32 4.36 -16.30
CA ASP A 107 15.30 5.41 -17.33
C ASP A 107 15.11 6.80 -16.71
N ILE A 108 14.30 6.92 -15.65
CA ILE A 108 14.12 8.18 -14.91
C ILE A 108 15.45 8.63 -14.29
N VAL A 109 16.16 7.73 -13.63
CA VAL A 109 17.48 8.03 -13.05
C VAL A 109 18.48 8.41 -14.13
N ALA A 110 18.54 7.67 -15.24
CA ALA A 110 19.43 7.95 -16.36
C ALA A 110 19.10 9.29 -17.06
N LYS A 111 17.82 9.66 -17.13
CA LYS A 111 17.36 10.93 -17.70
C LYS A 111 17.66 12.13 -16.80
N GLY A 112 17.66 11.91 -15.48
CA GLY A 112 17.76 12.95 -14.45
C GLY A 112 16.46 13.04 -13.65
N ILE A 113 16.56 12.83 -12.33
CA ILE A 113 15.42 12.92 -11.40
C ILE A 113 14.85 14.34 -11.37
N ASP A 114 15.71 15.36 -11.49
CA ASP A 114 15.35 16.77 -11.63
C ASP A 114 14.49 17.01 -12.86
N VAL A 115 14.91 16.53 -14.04
CA VAL A 115 14.15 16.66 -15.29
C VAL A 115 12.78 16.00 -15.18
N PHE A 116 12.72 14.82 -14.56
CA PHE A 116 11.49 14.09 -14.36
C PHE A 116 10.52 14.80 -13.40
N ASN A 117 11.02 15.25 -12.25
CA ASN A 117 10.23 15.91 -11.21
C ASN A 117 9.70 17.28 -11.68
N GLU A 118 10.52 18.08 -12.36
CA GLU A 118 10.07 19.36 -12.91
C GLU A 118 9.08 19.18 -14.08
N THR A 119 9.17 18.06 -14.80
CA THR A 119 8.13 17.67 -15.75
C THR A 119 6.81 17.39 -15.02
N CYS A 120 6.82 16.60 -13.94
CA CYS A 120 5.63 16.34 -13.13
C CYS A 120 5.00 17.65 -12.62
N ARG A 121 5.82 18.54 -12.05
CA ARG A 121 5.40 19.87 -11.56
C ARG A 121 4.70 20.69 -12.65
N SER A 122 5.27 20.74 -13.85
CA SER A 122 4.68 21.49 -14.97
C SER A 122 3.31 20.98 -15.43
N MET A 123 3.09 19.66 -15.32
CA MET A 123 1.86 19.01 -15.77
C MET A 123 0.69 19.28 -14.84
N VAL A 124 0.93 19.34 -13.53
CA VAL A 124 -0.06 19.73 -12.53
C VAL A 124 -0.70 21.07 -12.89
N LEU A 125 0.12 22.08 -13.20
CA LEU A 125 -0.33 23.43 -13.52
C LEU A 125 -1.20 23.50 -14.79
N THR A 126 -1.03 22.56 -15.72
CA THR A 126 -1.79 22.54 -16.97
C THR A 126 -3.26 22.19 -16.73
N TYR A 127 -3.55 21.31 -15.77
CA TYR A 127 -4.92 20.86 -15.50
C TYR A 127 -5.72 21.83 -14.63
N VAL A 128 -5.07 22.65 -13.81
CA VAL A 128 -5.74 23.63 -12.91
C VAL A 128 -6.67 24.57 -13.69
N GLU A 129 -6.19 25.11 -14.82
CA GLU A 129 -6.96 26.04 -15.66
C GLU A 129 -8.22 25.41 -16.26
N GLU A 130 -8.11 24.18 -16.77
CA GLU A 130 -9.25 23.47 -17.38
C GLU A 130 -10.33 23.11 -16.34
N TRP A 131 -9.91 22.79 -15.12
CA TRP A 131 -10.81 22.58 -14.00
C TRP A 131 -11.49 23.87 -13.56
N ARG A 132 -10.74 24.98 -13.45
CA ARG A 132 -11.32 26.29 -13.08
C ARG A 132 -12.45 26.67 -14.03
N LYS A 133 -12.28 26.49 -15.33
CA LYS A 133 -13.33 26.70 -16.35
C LYS A 133 -14.57 25.84 -16.08
N THR A 134 -14.38 24.54 -15.91
CA THR A 134 -15.50 23.59 -15.73
C THR A 134 -16.25 23.81 -14.41
N VAL A 135 -15.51 24.01 -13.31
CA VAL A 135 -16.09 24.24 -11.97
C VAL A 135 -16.84 25.57 -11.92
N THR A 136 -16.31 26.61 -12.56
CA THR A 136 -17.01 27.89 -12.72
C THR A 136 -18.28 27.73 -13.53
N ARG A 137 -18.23 26.97 -14.64
CA ARG A 137 -19.41 26.71 -15.49
C ARG A 137 -20.51 25.94 -14.76
N MET A 138 -20.16 25.02 -13.86
CA MET A 138 -21.10 24.31 -12.98
C MET A 138 -21.74 25.24 -11.93
N GLY A 139 -21.19 26.43 -11.71
CA GLY A 139 -21.67 27.39 -10.72
C GLY A 139 -21.19 27.10 -9.31
N ARG A 140 -20.17 26.25 -9.12
CA ARG A 140 -19.62 25.96 -7.79
C ARG A 140 -18.76 27.13 -7.30
N TRP A 141 -19.09 27.67 -6.12
CA TRP A 141 -18.34 28.76 -5.49
C TRP A 141 -17.24 28.23 -4.59
N VAL A 142 -16.01 28.35 -5.07
CA VAL A 142 -14.78 27.92 -4.39
C VAL A 142 -13.62 28.81 -4.83
N ASP A 143 -12.69 29.07 -3.93
CA ASP A 143 -11.51 29.89 -4.15
C ASP A 143 -10.40 29.06 -4.81
N PHE A 144 -10.06 29.41 -6.04
CA PHE A 144 -8.94 28.85 -6.79
C PHE A 144 -7.69 29.76 -6.76
N ASP A 145 -7.81 30.99 -6.26
CA ASP A 145 -6.72 31.96 -6.22
C ASP A 145 -5.87 31.77 -4.96
N ASN A 146 -6.53 31.42 -3.85
CA ASN A 146 -5.89 30.98 -2.61
C ASN A 146 -6.07 29.46 -2.41
N ASP A 147 -5.83 28.68 -3.46
CA ASP A 147 -5.86 27.22 -3.36
C ASP A 147 -4.70 26.69 -2.49
N TYR A 148 -4.66 25.39 -2.25
CA TYR A 148 -3.48 24.72 -1.71
C TYR A 148 -3.09 23.56 -2.63
N LYS A 149 -1.80 23.28 -2.71
CA LYS A 149 -1.26 22.15 -3.48
C LYS A 149 -0.39 21.31 -2.57
N THR A 150 -0.48 19.99 -2.67
CA THR A 150 0.37 19.12 -1.84
C THR A 150 1.87 19.25 -2.15
N MET A 151 2.22 19.85 -3.29
CA MET A 151 3.59 20.20 -3.70
C MET A 151 4.07 21.57 -3.20
N ASP A 152 3.23 22.34 -2.49
CA ASP A 152 3.66 23.61 -1.90
C ASP A 152 4.58 23.34 -0.72
N VAL A 153 5.69 24.10 -0.61
CA VAL A 153 6.73 23.87 0.40
C VAL A 153 6.17 23.92 1.82
N THR A 154 5.27 24.86 2.11
CA THR A 154 4.61 25.00 3.42
C THR A 154 3.69 23.80 3.75
N PHE A 155 3.05 23.22 2.74
CA PHE A 155 2.24 22.01 2.90
C PHE A 155 3.14 20.81 3.23
N MET A 156 4.24 20.64 2.47
CA MET A 156 5.22 19.58 2.69
C MET A 156 5.95 19.71 4.03
N GLU A 157 6.25 20.92 4.49
CA GLU A 157 6.85 21.14 5.82
C GLU A 157 5.89 20.73 6.94
N SER A 158 4.60 21.01 6.79
CA SER A 158 3.58 20.52 7.73
C SER A 158 3.48 18.99 7.71
N ILE A 159 3.66 18.34 6.55
CA ILE A 159 3.75 16.88 6.46
C ILE A 159 4.96 16.35 7.23
N TRP A 160 6.11 17.02 7.18
CA TRP A 160 7.27 16.63 8.00
C TRP A 160 6.98 16.73 9.48
N TRP A 161 6.28 17.78 9.91
CA TRP A 161 5.83 17.88 11.30
C TRP A 161 4.93 16.69 11.69
N VAL A 162 3.94 16.33 10.86
CA VAL A 162 3.04 15.18 11.10
C VAL A 162 3.82 13.88 11.23
N PHE A 163 4.72 13.64 10.28
CA PHE A 163 5.58 12.47 10.30
C PHE A 163 6.40 12.43 11.59
N LYS A 164 6.99 13.56 11.99
CA LYS A 164 7.75 13.68 13.24
C LYS A 164 6.88 13.42 14.47
N GLN A 165 5.62 13.86 14.51
CA GLN A 165 4.73 13.53 15.63
C GLN A 165 4.50 12.02 15.74
N LEU A 166 4.24 11.33 14.63
CA LEU A 166 4.08 9.88 14.63
C LEU A 166 5.39 9.16 14.99
N TRP A 167 6.53 9.70 14.57
CA TRP A 167 7.86 9.21 14.93
C TRP A 167 8.12 9.32 16.42
N ASP A 168 7.88 10.50 17.00
CA ASP A 168 8.12 10.79 18.42
C ASP A 168 7.17 9.97 19.32
N GLN A 169 6.00 9.56 18.81
CA GLN A 169 5.09 8.60 19.45
C GLN A 169 5.54 7.13 19.34
N GLY A 170 6.64 6.83 18.62
CA GLY A 170 7.12 5.46 18.38
C GLY A 170 6.23 4.64 17.42
N ARG A 171 5.40 5.31 16.61
CA ARG A 171 4.48 4.66 15.66
C ARG A 171 5.12 4.38 14.32
N VAL A 172 6.16 5.12 13.94
CA VAL A 172 6.89 4.92 12.68
C VAL A 172 7.97 3.87 12.88
N TYR A 173 7.99 2.84 12.04
CA TYR A 173 9.01 1.78 12.11
C TYR A 173 9.30 1.20 10.72
N LYS A 174 10.48 0.58 10.58
CA LYS A 174 10.82 -0.19 9.38
C LYS A 174 10.35 -1.64 9.51
N SER A 175 9.77 -2.16 8.44
CA SER A 175 9.43 -3.57 8.29
C SER A 175 9.54 -3.94 6.83
N HIS A 176 9.35 -5.22 6.51
CA HIS A 176 9.36 -5.68 5.14
C HIS A 176 7.94 -5.74 4.57
N ARG A 177 7.83 -5.48 3.28
CA ARG A 177 6.67 -5.78 2.44
C ARG A 177 7.10 -6.70 1.32
N ILE A 178 6.32 -7.74 1.07
CA ILE A 178 6.53 -8.56 -0.13
C ILE A 178 5.99 -7.80 -1.33
N MET A 179 6.85 -7.54 -2.31
CA MET A 179 6.52 -6.80 -3.52
C MET A 179 7.04 -7.53 -4.77
N PRO A 180 6.35 -7.42 -5.91
CA PRO A 180 6.89 -7.89 -7.17
C PRO A 180 8.14 -7.06 -7.51
N TYR A 181 9.23 -7.70 -7.85
CA TYR A 181 10.54 -7.07 -8.03
C TYR A 181 11.14 -7.45 -9.39
N SER A 182 11.59 -6.44 -10.13
CA SER A 182 12.31 -6.62 -11.39
C SER A 182 13.81 -6.66 -11.12
N TRP A 183 14.35 -7.88 -11.10
CA TRP A 183 15.75 -8.15 -10.80
C TRP A 183 16.74 -7.64 -11.85
N LYS A 184 16.28 -7.41 -13.09
CA LYS A 184 17.13 -6.82 -14.13
C LYS A 184 17.19 -5.30 -14.08
N LEU A 185 16.22 -4.69 -13.39
CA LEU A 185 16.12 -3.24 -13.18
C LEU A 185 16.44 -2.82 -11.73
N ASN A 186 16.73 -3.79 -10.86
CA ASN A 186 16.95 -3.64 -9.43
C ASN A 186 15.90 -2.76 -8.73
N THR A 187 14.63 -3.03 -9.00
CA THR A 187 13.56 -2.17 -8.49
C THR A 187 12.25 -2.91 -8.23
N PRO A 188 11.55 -2.60 -7.12
CA PRO A 188 10.18 -3.07 -6.92
C PRO A 188 9.23 -2.45 -7.94
N LEU A 189 8.22 -3.20 -8.34
CA LEU A 189 7.14 -2.76 -9.21
C LEU A 189 5.84 -2.61 -8.42
N SER A 190 4.95 -1.75 -8.91
CA SER A 190 3.57 -1.72 -8.41
C SER A 190 2.80 -2.96 -8.86
N ASN A 191 1.73 -3.30 -8.15
CA ASN A 191 0.82 -4.38 -8.56
C ASN A 191 0.19 -4.11 -9.94
N PHE A 192 0.01 -2.85 -10.33
CA PHE A 192 -0.48 -2.48 -11.65
C PHE A 192 0.54 -2.83 -12.76
N GLU A 193 1.82 -2.50 -12.54
CA GLU A 193 2.90 -2.85 -13.48
C GLU A 193 3.13 -4.36 -13.54
N ALA A 194 3.08 -5.07 -12.40
CA ALA A 194 3.18 -6.53 -12.39
C ALA A 194 1.96 -7.19 -13.07
N GLY A 195 0.79 -6.58 -12.94
CA GLY A 195 -0.47 -6.99 -13.58
C GLY A 195 -0.51 -6.84 -15.09
N SER A 196 0.36 -6.03 -15.70
CA SER A 196 0.23 -5.67 -17.12
C SER A 196 0.85 -6.66 -18.12
N ASN A 197 1.73 -7.58 -17.66
CA ASN A 197 2.45 -8.52 -18.53
C ASN A 197 2.48 -9.93 -17.90
N TYR A 198 1.31 -10.55 -17.77
CA TYR A 198 1.22 -11.96 -17.40
C TYR A 198 1.44 -12.85 -18.62
N GLN A 199 2.26 -13.88 -18.46
CA GLN A 199 2.60 -14.83 -19.52
C GLN A 199 2.43 -16.26 -19.01
N ASP A 200 1.97 -17.15 -19.89
CA ASP A 200 1.92 -18.57 -19.57
C ASP A 200 3.33 -19.15 -19.61
N VAL A 201 3.77 -19.75 -18.51
CA VAL A 201 5.08 -20.36 -18.36
C VAL A 201 4.98 -21.81 -17.94
N GLN A 202 6.00 -22.57 -18.31
CA GLN A 202 6.21 -23.93 -17.83
C GLN A 202 7.18 -23.89 -16.65
N ASP A 203 6.64 -23.92 -15.44
CA ASP A 203 7.44 -23.99 -14.21
C ASP A 203 7.51 -25.45 -13.72
N PRO A 204 8.60 -25.83 -13.03
CA PRO A 204 8.66 -27.11 -12.35
C PRO A 204 7.53 -27.22 -11.32
N SER A 205 7.02 -28.42 -11.08
CA SER A 205 6.09 -28.72 -10.01
C SER A 205 6.63 -29.92 -9.26
N ILE A 206 7.15 -29.69 -8.05
CA ILE A 206 7.84 -30.72 -7.28
C ILE A 206 7.17 -30.96 -5.94
N THR A 207 7.18 -32.22 -5.51
CA THR A 207 6.83 -32.62 -4.15
C THR A 207 8.09 -33.05 -3.43
N VAL A 208 8.36 -32.42 -2.29
CA VAL A 208 9.54 -32.66 -1.45
C VAL A 208 9.08 -33.23 -0.12
N ARG A 209 9.81 -34.22 0.40
CA ARG A 209 9.56 -34.78 1.72
C ARG A 209 10.44 -34.12 2.78
N VAL A 210 9.84 -33.71 3.89
CA VAL A 210 10.53 -33.20 5.08
C VAL A 210 10.33 -34.15 6.25
N LYS A 211 11.42 -34.59 6.87
CA LYS A 211 11.38 -35.63 7.91
C LYS A 211 10.90 -35.02 9.22
N LEU A 212 9.80 -35.52 9.77
CA LEU A 212 9.33 -35.12 11.09
C LEU A 212 10.22 -35.74 12.16
N THR A 213 10.73 -34.95 13.09
CA THR A 213 11.57 -35.43 14.20
C THR A 213 10.75 -35.84 15.41
N GLN A 214 9.47 -35.47 15.44
CA GLN A 214 8.46 -35.97 16.37
C GLN A 214 7.25 -36.49 15.60
N LEU A 215 6.61 -37.52 16.15
CA LEU A 215 5.46 -38.16 15.51
C LEU A 215 4.20 -37.32 15.72
N PRO A 216 3.32 -37.22 14.70
CA PRO A 216 1.95 -36.75 14.88
C PRO A 216 1.23 -37.52 16.00
N PRO A 217 0.31 -36.86 16.74
CA PRO A 217 -0.48 -37.51 17.78
C PRO A 217 -1.19 -38.77 17.27
N GLY A 218 -1.11 -39.86 18.03
CA GLY A 218 -1.78 -41.13 17.70
C GLY A 218 -1.11 -41.98 16.60
N LEU A 219 -0.04 -41.51 15.96
CA LEU A 219 0.66 -42.28 14.94
C LEU A 219 1.68 -43.27 15.55
N ALA A 220 1.50 -44.55 15.30
CA ALA A 220 2.49 -45.59 15.61
C ALA A 220 3.38 -45.87 14.38
N ALA A 221 4.56 -45.25 14.31
CA ALA A 221 5.46 -45.38 13.16
C ALA A 221 6.29 -46.68 13.13
N GLY A 222 6.48 -47.36 14.27
CA GLY A 222 7.21 -48.62 14.34
C GLY A 222 8.69 -48.52 13.91
N GLY A 223 9.33 -47.37 14.13
CA GLY A 223 10.71 -47.11 13.72
C GLY A 223 10.88 -46.71 12.25
N VAL A 224 9.79 -46.66 11.48
CA VAL A 224 9.79 -46.17 10.10
C VAL A 224 9.86 -44.64 10.09
N PRO A 225 10.69 -44.01 9.24
CA PRO A 225 10.71 -42.56 9.09
C PRO A 225 9.36 -42.00 8.63
N VAL A 226 8.95 -40.88 9.24
CA VAL A 226 7.72 -40.16 8.91
C VAL A 226 8.10 -38.83 8.25
N TYR A 227 7.47 -38.52 7.12
CA TYR A 227 7.70 -37.28 6.40
C TYR A 227 6.40 -36.54 6.12
N ALA A 228 6.40 -35.22 6.30
CA ALA A 228 5.38 -34.37 5.69
C ALA A 228 5.76 -34.11 4.24
N LEU A 229 4.78 -34.13 3.34
CA LEU A 229 4.98 -33.80 1.94
C LEU A 229 4.62 -32.34 1.70
N ILE A 230 5.54 -31.56 1.15
CA ILE A 230 5.30 -30.19 0.70
C ILE A 230 5.35 -30.14 -0.82
N TRP A 231 4.65 -29.16 -1.40
CA TRP A 231 4.65 -28.92 -2.84
C TRP A 231 5.09 -27.48 -3.14
N THR A 232 5.85 -27.30 -4.22
CA THR A 232 6.24 -25.97 -4.70
C THR A 232 6.44 -25.95 -6.21
N THR A 233 6.21 -24.78 -6.81
CA THR A 233 6.59 -24.47 -8.19
C THR A 233 7.88 -23.65 -8.30
N THR A 234 8.48 -23.28 -7.16
CA THR A 234 9.67 -22.43 -7.09
C THR A 234 10.79 -23.11 -6.29
N PRO A 235 11.47 -24.14 -6.82
CA PRO A 235 12.52 -24.86 -6.09
C PRO A 235 13.58 -23.96 -5.45
N TRP A 236 13.94 -22.86 -6.11
CA TRP A 236 14.87 -21.85 -5.59
C TRP A 236 14.48 -21.22 -4.24
N THR A 237 13.20 -21.23 -3.85
CA THR A 237 12.72 -20.72 -2.54
C THR A 237 13.00 -21.69 -1.38
N LEU A 238 13.34 -22.95 -1.66
CA LEU A 238 13.51 -23.99 -0.63
C LEU A 238 14.71 -23.76 0.29
N TYR A 239 15.71 -22.99 -0.15
CA TYR A 239 16.82 -22.54 0.71
C TYR A 239 16.34 -21.58 1.82
N GLY A 240 15.25 -20.87 1.56
CA GLY A 240 14.56 -20.02 2.55
C GLY A 240 13.51 -20.73 3.37
N ASN A 241 13.39 -22.05 3.27
CA ASN A 241 12.36 -22.77 4.02
C ASN A 241 12.66 -22.70 5.52
N LEU A 242 11.83 -21.97 6.27
CA LEU A 242 11.94 -21.82 7.72
C LEU A 242 10.77 -22.44 8.49
N ALA A 243 9.68 -22.81 7.81
CA ALA A 243 8.56 -23.55 8.39
C ALA A 243 7.79 -24.30 7.30
N ILE A 244 6.84 -25.15 7.71
CA ILE A 244 5.78 -25.63 6.82
C ILE A 244 4.43 -25.26 7.44
N CYS A 245 3.44 -24.88 6.64
CA CYS A 245 2.13 -24.46 7.12
C CYS A 245 1.06 -25.50 6.80
N ALA A 246 0.21 -25.80 7.77
CA ALA A 246 -0.97 -26.65 7.65
C ALA A 246 -2.25 -25.84 7.93
N GLY A 247 -3.35 -26.13 7.23
CA GLY A 247 -4.64 -25.49 7.54
C GLY A 247 -5.23 -26.10 8.81
N PRO A 248 -5.60 -25.29 9.83
CA PRO A 248 -6.02 -25.82 11.14
C PRO A 248 -7.25 -26.75 11.05
N ASP A 249 -8.18 -26.45 10.15
CA ASP A 249 -9.43 -27.19 9.97
C ASP A 249 -9.35 -28.31 8.91
N ILE A 250 -8.24 -28.41 8.19
CA ILE A 250 -8.03 -29.41 7.13
C ILE A 250 -7.76 -30.78 7.77
N ASP A 251 -8.34 -31.83 7.18
CA ASP A 251 -8.08 -33.23 7.55
C ASP A 251 -6.80 -33.73 6.87
N TYR A 252 -5.88 -34.27 7.68
CA TYR A 252 -4.63 -34.87 7.24
C TYR A 252 -4.58 -36.34 7.63
N VAL A 253 -3.79 -37.09 6.86
CA VAL A 253 -3.61 -38.53 7.02
C VAL A 253 -2.14 -38.88 6.98
N ALA A 254 -1.77 -39.88 7.78
CA ALA A 254 -0.49 -40.56 7.67
C ALA A 254 -0.68 -41.87 6.93
N VAL A 255 0.01 -42.04 5.80
CA VAL A 255 -0.07 -43.24 4.95
C VAL A 255 1.30 -43.88 4.81
N ARG A 256 1.38 -45.19 4.98
CA ARG A 256 2.57 -45.96 4.63
C ARG A 256 2.57 -46.23 3.14
N ASP A 257 3.56 -45.71 2.44
CA ASP A 257 3.77 -46.00 1.03
C ASP A 257 4.22 -47.46 0.85
N LEU A 258 3.51 -48.24 0.04
CA LEU A 258 3.85 -49.67 -0.09
C LEU A 258 5.03 -49.92 -1.05
N ALA A 259 5.48 -48.91 -1.82
CA ALA A 259 6.64 -49.03 -2.70
C ALA A 259 7.96 -48.74 -1.97
N ASP A 260 8.06 -47.63 -1.25
CA ASP A 260 9.30 -47.23 -0.55
C ASP A 260 9.28 -47.45 0.97
N LYS A 261 8.13 -47.90 1.51
CA LYS A 261 7.90 -48.24 2.92
C LYS A 261 7.96 -47.08 3.91
N ASN A 262 8.16 -45.84 3.46
CA ASN A 262 8.11 -44.67 4.34
C ASN A 262 6.67 -44.29 4.69
N ILE A 263 6.52 -43.45 5.72
CA ILE A 263 5.21 -42.89 6.09
C ILE A 263 5.15 -41.45 5.61
N TYR A 264 4.10 -41.12 4.84
CA TYR A 264 3.85 -39.78 4.31
C TYR A 264 2.64 -39.15 4.97
N VAL A 265 2.79 -37.88 5.33
CA VAL A 265 1.73 -37.02 5.88
C VAL A 265 1.35 -35.97 4.85
N LEU A 266 0.07 -35.94 4.51
CA LEU A 266 -0.54 -35.02 3.54
C LEU A 266 -2.03 -34.85 3.84
N ALA A 267 -2.67 -33.84 3.26
CA ALA A 267 -4.12 -33.66 3.39
C ALA A 267 -4.86 -34.84 2.75
N GLU A 268 -5.90 -35.33 3.42
CA GLU A 268 -6.70 -36.48 2.97
C GLU A 268 -7.28 -36.23 1.57
N ALA A 269 -7.79 -35.02 1.34
CA ALA A 269 -8.33 -34.58 0.06
C ALA A 269 -7.30 -34.62 -1.09
N ARG A 270 -5.99 -34.65 -0.79
CA ARG A 270 -4.91 -34.73 -1.77
C ARG A 270 -4.41 -36.16 -2.02
N LEU A 271 -4.86 -37.17 -1.26
CA LEU A 271 -4.49 -38.57 -1.51
C LEU A 271 -4.68 -39.02 -2.97
N PRO A 272 -5.81 -38.72 -3.65
CA PRO A 272 -6.02 -39.16 -5.04
C PRO A 272 -5.04 -38.55 -6.06
N ALA A 273 -4.36 -37.46 -5.71
CA ALA A 273 -3.33 -36.86 -6.55
C ALA A 273 -2.07 -37.74 -6.59
N TYR A 274 -1.72 -38.39 -5.48
CA TYR A 274 -0.51 -39.20 -5.32
C TYR A 274 -0.76 -40.70 -5.44
N TYR A 275 -1.92 -41.17 -5.01
CA TYR A 275 -2.33 -42.57 -5.01
C TYR A 275 -3.59 -42.77 -5.83
N LYS A 276 -3.47 -43.43 -6.99
CA LYS A 276 -4.60 -43.71 -7.88
C LYS A 276 -5.41 -44.92 -7.43
N LYS A 277 -4.83 -45.81 -6.62
CA LYS A 277 -5.47 -47.03 -6.14
C LYS A 277 -5.17 -47.27 -4.66
N ALA A 278 -6.10 -47.87 -3.94
CA ALA A 278 -5.99 -48.11 -2.49
C ALA A 278 -4.89 -49.12 -2.14
N GLU A 279 -4.49 -50.00 -3.06
CA GLU A 279 -3.42 -50.98 -2.82
C GLU A 279 -2.01 -50.39 -2.89
N GLN A 280 -1.88 -49.08 -3.10
CA GLN A 280 -0.58 -48.39 -3.17
C GLN A 280 -0.11 -47.90 -1.79
N TYR A 281 -1.02 -47.80 -0.81
CA TYR A 281 -0.71 -47.29 0.52
C TYR A 281 -1.54 -47.98 1.60
N GLU A 282 -1.08 -47.89 2.85
CA GLU A 282 -1.83 -48.30 4.04
C GLU A 282 -2.05 -47.06 4.92
N GLN A 283 -3.29 -46.67 5.17
CA GLN A 283 -3.59 -45.54 6.06
C GLN A 283 -3.39 -45.94 7.53
N LEU A 284 -2.54 -45.21 8.23
CA LEU A 284 -2.14 -45.51 9.61
C LEU A 284 -2.85 -44.64 10.65
N ALA A 285 -3.10 -43.36 10.33
CA ALA A 285 -3.74 -42.41 11.23
C ALA A 285 -4.36 -41.24 10.45
N SER A 286 -5.27 -40.52 11.10
CA SER A 286 -5.88 -39.26 10.65
C SER A 286 -5.86 -38.25 11.78
N PHE A 287 -5.72 -36.97 11.46
CA PHE A 287 -5.67 -35.87 12.42
C PHE A 287 -6.08 -34.55 11.75
N LYS A 288 -6.47 -33.56 12.56
CA LYS A 288 -6.68 -32.20 12.07
C LYS A 288 -5.34 -31.48 11.92
N GLY A 289 -5.28 -30.50 11.03
CA GLY A 289 -4.07 -29.69 10.87
C GLY A 289 -3.68 -28.96 12.17
N ALA A 290 -4.64 -28.62 13.02
CA ALA A 290 -4.41 -28.06 14.35
C ALA A 290 -3.60 -29.02 15.27
N ASP A 291 -3.75 -30.33 15.11
CA ASP A 291 -3.01 -31.34 15.90
C ASP A 291 -1.53 -31.42 15.50
N LEU A 292 -1.17 -30.84 14.35
CA LEU A 292 0.19 -30.84 13.82
C LEU A 292 1.00 -29.63 14.24
N LEU A 293 0.37 -28.62 14.86
CA LEU A 293 1.02 -27.37 15.23
C LEU A 293 2.28 -27.61 16.07
N GLY A 294 3.37 -26.98 15.65
CA GLY A 294 4.63 -27.01 16.39
C GLY A 294 5.46 -28.27 16.20
N LEU A 295 5.00 -29.29 15.47
CA LEU A 295 5.80 -30.48 15.20
C LEU A 295 7.10 -30.11 14.49
N PRO A 296 8.27 -30.46 15.06
CA PRO A 296 9.56 -30.16 14.45
C PRO A 296 9.88 -31.09 13.28
N TYR A 297 10.66 -30.59 12.32
CA TYR A 297 11.15 -31.34 11.17
C TYR A 297 12.63 -31.06 10.87
N GLU A 298 13.29 -31.96 10.16
CA GLU A 298 14.67 -31.76 9.69
C GLU A 298 14.70 -30.78 8.49
N PRO A 299 15.53 -29.72 8.53
CA PRO A 299 15.66 -28.77 7.43
C PRO A 299 15.87 -29.42 6.05
N ILE A 300 15.34 -28.78 5.00
CA ILE A 300 15.57 -29.21 3.62
C ILE A 300 17.04 -28.96 3.24
N PHE A 301 17.57 -27.80 3.61
CA PHE A 301 18.96 -27.40 3.47
C PHE A 301 19.45 -26.82 4.81
N ASP A 302 20.75 -26.90 5.08
CA ASP A 302 21.33 -26.46 6.36
C ASP A 302 21.58 -24.94 6.44
N THR A 303 21.33 -24.19 5.35
CA THR A 303 21.66 -22.77 5.16
C THR A 303 21.35 -21.85 6.34
N PHE A 304 20.17 -21.98 6.96
CA PHE A 304 19.74 -21.14 8.08
C PHE A 304 19.45 -21.93 9.36
N LYS A 305 19.95 -23.16 9.44
CA LYS A 305 19.67 -24.05 10.57
C LYS A 305 20.07 -23.44 11.92
N ASP A 306 21.21 -22.77 11.96
CA ASP A 306 21.77 -22.19 13.19
C ASP A 306 21.45 -20.69 13.35
N ASP A 307 20.76 -20.07 12.39
CA ASP A 307 20.50 -18.62 12.33
C ASP A 307 19.00 -18.27 12.22
N ALA A 308 18.11 -19.24 12.49
CA ALA A 308 16.66 -19.05 12.49
C ALA A 308 16.01 -19.64 13.76
N PRO A 309 16.12 -18.97 14.92
CA PRO A 309 15.48 -19.45 16.15
C PRO A 309 13.97 -19.61 15.97
N GLY A 310 13.44 -20.75 16.45
CA GLY A 310 12.01 -21.07 16.35
C GLY A 310 11.54 -21.57 14.97
N ALA A 311 12.46 -21.73 14.01
CA ALA A 311 12.18 -22.31 12.69
C ALA A 311 12.08 -23.84 12.71
N PHE A 312 11.85 -24.41 11.53
CA PHE A 312 11.80 -25.86 11.24
C PHE A 312 10.74 -26.62 12.03
N ARG A 313 9.55 -26.02 12.10
CA ARG A 313 8.35 -26.61 12.68
C ARG A 313 7.12 -26.37 11.82
N VAL A 314 6.07 -27.14 12.08
CA VAL A 314 4.74 -26.91 11.48
C VAL A 314 4.09 -25.68 12.12
N LEU A 315 3.54 -24.79 11.30
CA LEU A 315 2.68 -23.67 11.68
C LEU A 315 1.26 -23.92 11.18
N ASN A 316 0.28 -23.16 11.69
CA ASN A 316 -1.07 -23.16 11.16
C ASN A 316 -1.50 -21.80 10.66
N ASP A 317 -2.23 -21.78 9.54
CA ASP A 317 -2.93 -20.61 9.05
C ASP A 317 -4.04 -21.01 8.06
N GLY A 318 -5.07 -20.17 7.94
CA GLY A 318 -6.23 -20.43 7.08
C GLY A 318 -5.98 -20.23 5.58
N PHE A 319 -4.82 -19.70 5.17
CA PHE A 319 -4.49 -19.52 3.74
C PHE A 319 -4.23 -20.85 3.00
N VAL A 320 -3.93 -21.93 3.73
CA VAL A 320 -3.63 -23.23 3.14
C VAL A 320 -4.88 -23.82 2.49
N SER A 321 -4.76 -24.29 1.25
CA SER A 321 -5.85 -24.94 0.51
C SER A 321 -5.54 -26.41 0.18
N THR A 322 -6.57 -27.15 -0.22
CA THR A 322 -6.46 -28.52 -0.74
C THR A 322 -6.79 -28.62 -2.23
N GLU A 323 -6.92 -27.49 -2.93
CA GLU A 323 -7.18 -27.46 -4.38
C GLU A 323 -5.99 -28.02 -5.16
N ASP A 324 -4.78 -27.69 -4.72
CA ASP A 324 -3.51 -28.12 -5.32
C ASP A 324 -2.49 -28.58 -4.26
N GLY A 325 -1.34 -29.09 -4.73
CA GLY A 325 -0.23 -29.50 -3.87
C GLY A 325 -0.54 -30.70 -2.96
N THR A 326 -0.13 -30.60 -1.69
CA THR A 326 -0.22 -31.67 -0.67
C THR A 326 -1.09 -31.31 0.53
N GLY A 327 -1.54 -30.06 0.63
CA GLY A 327 -2.09 -29.50 1.86
C GLY A 327 -1.05 -29.06 2.90
N PHE A 328 0.26 -29.18 2.61
CA PHE A 328 1.29 -28.41 3.31
C PHE A 328 1.94 -27.41 2.36
N VAL A 329 2.10 -26.19 2.84
CA VAL A 329 2.82 -25.13 2.12
C VAL A 329 4.19 -24.96 2.76
N HIS A 330 5.26 -25.02 1.97
CA HIS A 330 6.58 -24.64 2.49
C HIS A 330 6.58 -23.12 2.70
N VAL A 331 7.21 -22.65 3.77
CA VAL A 331 7.19 -21.24 4.14
C VAL A 331 8.59 -20.64 4.00
N ALA A 332 8.74 -19.66 3.12
CA ALA A 332 9.95 -18.85 2.92
C ALA A 332 9.62 -17.35 3.06
N PRO A 333 9.82 -16.76 4.25
CA PRO A 333 9.25 -15.45 4.60
C PRO A 333 9.80 -14.28 3.78
N ALA A 334 10.92 -14.45 3.07
CA ALA A 334 11.45 -13.41 2.20
C ALA A 334 10.72 -13.32 0.84
N PHE A 335 9.88 -14.29 0.45
CA PHE A 335 9.35 -14.37 -0.92
C PHE A 335 7.83 -14.56 -1.02
N GLY A 336 7.12 -14.66 0.11
CA GLY A 336 5.65 -14.83 0.16
C GLY A 336 5.00 -13.95 1.22
N GLU A 337 3.88 -13.28 0.88
CA GLU A 337 3.20 -12.35 1.81
C GLU A 337 2.63 -13.09 3.02
N ASP A 338 1.93 -14.20 2.79
CA ASP A 338 1.44 -15.08 3.86
C ASP A 338 2.60 -15.70 4.64
N ASP A 339 3.67 -16.11 3.95
CA ASP A 339 4.87 -16.66 4.58
C ASP A 339 5.50 -15.68 5.57
N PHE A 340 5.67 -14.42 5.16
CA PHE A 340 6.18 -13.36 6.01
C PHE A 340 5.27 -13.14 7.23
N ARG A 341 3.96 -13.03 6.99
CA ARG A 341 2.95 -12.79 8.03
C ARG A 341 2.95 -13.90 9.08
N VAL A 342 2.91 -15.16 8.64
CA VAL A 342 2.84 -16.33 9.53
C VAL A 342 4.16 -16.54 10.28
N CYS A 343 5.32 -16.37 9.64
CA CYS A 343 6.62 -16.40 10.31
C CYS A 343 6.77 -15.28 11.35
N LYS A 344 6.39 -14.04 10.98
CA LYS A 344 6.45 -12.89 11.89
C LYS A 344 5.59 -13.12 13.14
N ALA A 345 4.36 -13.63 12.97
CA ALA A 345 3.48 -13.99 14.09
C ALA A 345 4.07 -15.12 14.96
N ALA A 346 4.80 -16.06 14.37
CA ALA A 346 5.46 -17.16 15.06
C ALA A 346 6.83 -16.80 15.67
N GLY A 347 7.30 -15.55 15.51
CA GLY A 347 8.61 -15.09 15.98
C GLY A 347 9.80 -15.63 15.18
N ILE A 348 9.58 -16.13 13.96
CA ILE A 348 10.62 -16.66 13.07
C ILE A 348 11.19 -15.48 12.25
N PRO A 349 12.51 -15.24 12.27
CA PRO A 349 13.11 -14.11 11.58
C PRO A 349 13.06 -14.28 10.06
N LEU A 350 12.98 -13.14 9.35
CA LEU A 350 13.15 -13.10 7.91
C LEU A 350 14.62 -13.36 7.54
N ARG A 351 14.84 -14.21 6.54
CA ARG A 351 16.15 -14.48 5.96
C ARG A 351 16.04 -14.41 4.44
N ASP A 352 16.75 -13.44 3.87
CA ASP A 352 16.94 -13.29 2.43
C ASP A 352 18.36 -13.75 2.08
N TYR A 353 18.47 -14.53 1.02
CA TYR A 353 19.74 -15.07 0.49
C TYR A 353 19.98 -14.63 -0.95
N LEU A 354 19.16 -13.72 -1.47
CA LEU A 354 19.29 -13.16 -2.80
C LEU A 354 19.75 -11.70 -2.73
N ASP A 355 20.69 -11.34 -3.60
CA ASP A 355 21.14 -9.96 -3.78
C ASP A 355 20.13 -9.12 -4.58
N ASP A 356 20.47 -7.87 -4.89
CA ASP A 356 19.60 -6.94 -5.64
C ASP A 356 19.30 -7.40 -7.07
N VAL A 357 20.08 -8.30 -7.66
CA VAL A 357 19.82 -8.90 -8.99
C VAL A 357 19.18 -10.28 -8.88
N CYS A 358 18.68 -10.64 -7.70
CA CYS A 358 18.08 -11.93 -7.37
C CYS A 358 19.00 -13.13 -7.65
N ALA A 359 20.32 -12.93 -7.52
CA ALA A 359 21.31 -13.98 -7.54
C ALA A 359 21.60 -14.47 -6.11
N PHE A 360 21.93 -15.75 -5.96
CA PHE A 360 22.29 -16.31 -4.64
C PHE A 360 23.54 -15.63 -4.08
N THR A 361 23.48 -15.27 -2.81
CA THR A 361 24.58 -14.67 -2.03
C THR A 361 25.48 -15.76 -1.43
N GLU A 362 26.53 -15.35 -0.70
CA GLU A 362 27.47 -16.27 -0.05
C GLU A 362 26.81 -17.21 0.97
N SER A 363 25.58 -16.94 1.40
CA SER A 363 24.81 -17.85 2.27
C SER A 363 24.46 -19.16 1.56
N VAL A 364 24.46 -19.20 0.22
CA VAL A 364 24.26 -20.43 -0.58
C VAL A 364 25.44 -20.60 -1.54
N PRO A 365 26.62 -21.04 -1.04
CA PRO A 365 27.87 -21.07 -1.80
C PRO A 365 27.81 -21.85 -3.11
N GLU A 366 27.00 -22.92 -3.17
CA GLU A 366 26.88 -23.80 -4.35
C GLU A 366 26.28 -23.10 -5.57
N TYR A 367 25.53 -22.02 -5.36
CA TYR A 367 24.89 -21.24 -6.43
C TYR A 367 25.27 -19.76 -6.39
N HIS A 368 26.31 -19.39 -5.64
CA HIS A 368 26.72 -18.00 -5.49
C HIS A 368 26.86 -17.28 -6.85
N GLY A 369 26.17 -16.15 -7.01
CA GLY A 369 26.13 -15.36 -8.23
C GLY A 369 25.22 -15.90 -9.34
N VAL A 370 24.52 -17.01 -9.13
CA VAL A 370 23.54 -17.58 -10.08
C VAL A 370 22.16 -16.98 -9.82
N PHE A 371 21.48 -16.53 -10.88
CA PHE A 371 20.09 -16.06 -10.79
C PHE A 371 19.16 -17.19 -10.30
N CYS A 372 18.28 -16.87 -9.36
CA CYS A 372 17.49 -17.87 -8.62
C CYS A 372 16.76 -18.91 -9.49
N LYS A 373 16.01 -18.51 -10.53
CA LYS A 373 15.28 -19.47 -11.39
C LYS A 373 16.21 -20.33 -12.25
N ASP A 374 17.41 -19.83 -12.59
CA ASP A 374 18.37 -20.61 -13.39
C ASP A 374 18.96 -21.79 -12.60
N ALA A 375 18.86 -21.75 -11.26
CA ALA A 375 19.31 -22.81 -10.37
C ALA A 375 18.29 -23.95 -10.18
N ASP A 376 17.02 -23.78 -10.61
CA ASP A 376 15.94 -24.72 -10.30
C ASP A 376 16.28 -26.17 -10.72
N LYS A 377 16.90 -26.35 -11.90
CA LYS A 377 17.28 -27.69 -12.39
C LYS A 377 18.33 -28.36 -11.50
N GLN A 378 19.34 -27.61 -11.06
CA GLN A 378 20.40 -28.11 -10.19
C GLN A 378 19.85 -28.41 -8.79
N ILE A 379 18.94 -27.57 -8.29
CA ILE A 379 18.27 -27.76 -7.00
C ILE A 379 17.45 -29.04 -7.00
N ILE A 380 16.63 -29.25 -8.04
CA ILE A 380 15.84 -30.48 -8.19
C ILE A 380 16.75 -31.72 -8.23
N ARG A 381 17.88 -31.63 -8.94
CA ARG A 381 18.87 -32.72 -8.97
C ARG A 381 19.45 -32.99 -7.57
N SER A 382 19.82 -31.95 -6.82
CA SER A 382 20.32 -32.08 -5.44
C SER A 382 19.29 -32.73 -4.52
N LEU A 383 18.01 -32.35 -4.64
CA LEU A 383 16.91 -32.98 -3.89
C LEU A 383 16.71 -34.45 -4.26
N LYS A 384 16.90 -34.81 -5.53
CA LYS A 384 16.85 -36.20 -5.97
C LYS A 384 18.02 -37.01 -5.43
N ASP A 385 19.24 -36.49 -5.54
CA ASP A 385 20.48 -37.16 -5.12
C ASP A 385 20.52 -37.34 -3.59
N SER A 386 19.94 -36.41 -2.83
CA SER A 386 19.73 -36.52 -1.37
C SER A 386 18.49 -37.33 -0.97
N GLY A 387 17.74 -37.85 -1.95
CA GLY A 387 16.53 -38.64 -1.72
C GLY A 387 15.38 -37.84 -1.08
N LYS A 388 15.35 -36.51 -1.19
CA LYS A 388 14.26 -35.65 -0.67
C LYS A 388 13.15 -35.37 -1.71
N LEU A 389 13.39 -35.64 -2.99
CA LEU A 389 12.40 -35.48 -4.06
C LEU A 389 11.46 -36.70 -4.14
N VAL A 390 10.14 -36.47 -4.04
CA VAL A 390 9.10 -37.52 -4.11
C VAL A 390 8.45 -37.58 -5.48
N HIS A 391 8.07 -36.42 -6.01
CA HIS A 391 7.40 -36.31 -7.30
C HIS A 391 7.94 -35.10 -8.06
N GLN A 392 8.04 -35.22 -9.37
CA GLN A 392 8.46 -34.17 -10.27
C GLN A 392 7.56 -34.16 -11.51
N SER A 393 6.96 -33.02 -11.78
CA SER A 393 6.19 -32.73 -12.99
C SER A 393 6.48 -31.30 -13.46
N THR A 394 5.75 -30.86 -14.47
CA THR A 394 5.73 -29.48 -14.96
C THR A 394 4.30 -28.97 -14.87
N LEU A 395 4.14 -27.70 -14.51
CA LEU A 395 2.85 -27.00 -14.51
C LEU A 395 2.90 -25.85 -15.51
N VAL A 396 1.82 -25.71 -16.29
CA VAL A 396 1.60 -24.50 -17.10
C VAL A 396 0.69 -23.58 -16.31
N HIS A 397 1.17 -22.38 -16.01
CA HIS A 397 0.38 -21.38 -15.30
C HIS A 397 0.76 -19.97 -15.74
N SER A 398 -0.09 -19.00 -15.40
CA SER A 398 0.16 -17.60 -15.70
C SER A 398 1.08 -17.00 -14.64
N TYR A 399 2.22 -16.46 -15.05
CA TYR A 399 3.22 -15.88 -14.15
C TYR A 399 3.53 -14.42 -14.56
N PRO A 400 3.77 -13.51 -13.61
CA PRO A 400 4.01 -12.10 -13.93
C PRO A 400 5.43 -11.85 -14.45
N PHE A 401 5.53 -11.13 -15.57
CA PHE A 401 6.78 -10.69 -16.19
C PHE A 401 6.94 -9.17 -16.09
N CYS A 402 8.18 -8.71 -16.05
CA CYS A 402 8.45 -7.28 -16.11
C CYS A 402 7.98 -6.75 -17.47
N PRO A 403 7.11 -5.72 -17.53
CA PRO A 403 6.63 -5.17 -18.80
C PRO A 403 7.70 -4.46 -19.63
N ARG A 404 8.93 -4.32 -19.10
CA ARG A 404 10.03 -3.58 -19.73
C ARG A 404 11.14 -4.48 -20.25
N THR A 405 11.46 -5.52 -19.49
CA THR A 405 12.60 -6.40 -19.75
C THR A 405 12.17 -7.79 -20.21
N ASP A 406 10.87 -8.10 -20.15
CA ASP A 406 10.29 -9.42 -20.41
C ASP A 406 11.01 -10.54 -19.63
N THR A 407 11.46 -10.22 -18.42
CA THR A 407 12.02 -11.18 -17.47
C THR A 407 11.00 -11.50 -16.39
N PRO A 408 10.98 -12.73 -15.84
CA PRO A 408 10.06 -13.10 -14.76
C PRO A 408 10.29 -12.22 -13.53
N LEU A 409 9.20 -11.77 -12.90
CA LEU A 409 9.27 -11.04 -11.63
C LEU A 409 9.50 -11.99 -10.47
N ILE A 410 10.19 -11.50 -9.44
CA ILE A 410 10.38 -12.22 -8.18
C ILE A 410 9.63 -11.46 -7.10
N TYR A 411 8.75 -12.12 -6.36
CA TYR A 411 8.20 -11.53 -5.15
C TYR A 411 9.27 -11.62 -4.07
N ARG A 412 9.65 -10.47 -3.50
CA ARG A 412 10.65 -10.43 -2.43
C ARG A 412 10.31 -9.40 -1.38
N ALA A 413 10.88 -9.59 -0.20
CA ALA A 413 10.84 -8.66 0.90
C ALA A 413 11.64 -7.40 0.58
N ILE A 414 10.92 -6.28 0.53
CA ILE A 414 11.48 -4.95 0.37
C ILE A 414 11.25 -4.19 1.67
N GLU A 415 12.30 -3.57 2.18
CA GLU A 415 12.20 -2.70 3.35
C GLU A 415 11.27 -1.52 3.05
N ALA A 416 10.38 -1.21 3.99
CA ALA A 416 9.41 -0.15 3.89
C ALA A 416 9.13 0.48 5.26
N TRP A 417 8.67 1.72 5.24
CA TRP A 417 8.26 2.45 6.42
C TRP A 417 6.76 2.24 6.68
N TYR A 418 6.45 1.94 7.93
CA TYR A 418 5.10 1.69 8.39
C TYR A 418 4.72 2.65 9.51
N VAL A 419 3.43 2.98 9.57
CA VAL A 419 2.78 3.55 10.76
C VAL A 419 2.00 2.44 11.45
N ARG A 420 2.23 2.28 12.76
CA ARG A 420 1.47 1.37 13.61
C ARG A 420 0.03 1.86 13.78
N VAL A 421 -0.93 1.02 13.37
CA VAL A 421 -2.37 1.29 13.37
C VAL A 421 -3.13 0.26 14.19
N GLU A 422 -2.65 -0.98 14.27
CA GLU A 422 -3.40 -2.08 14.89
C GLU A 422 -3.78 -1.83 16.36
N ASP A 423 -2.98 -1.03 17.08
CA ASP A 423 -3.25 -0.63 18.47
C ASP A 423 -4.26 0.53 18.61
N LEU A 424 -4.73 1.11 17.51
CA LEU A 424 -5.68 2.23 17.48
C LEU A 424 -7.12 1.81 17.15
N HIS A 425 -7.41 0.52 16.90
CA HIS A 425 -8.72 0.05 16.45
C HIS A 425 -9.88 0.55 17.30
N ASP A 426 -9.77 0.44 18.63
CA ASP A 426 -10.81 0.87 19.56
C ASP A 426 -11.03 2.39 19.51
N GLN A 427 -9.95 3.17 19.41
CA GLN A 427 -10.04 4.63 19.34
C GLN A 427 -10.59 5.09 17.98
N LEU A 428 -10.20 4.43 16.89
CA LEU A 428 -10.74 4.67 15.56
C LEU A 428 -12.23 4.37 15.50
N ALA A 429 -12.66 3.25 16.08
CA ALA A 429 -14.06 2.89 16.18
C ALA A 429 -14.85 3.93 16.99
N ALA A 430 -14.36 4.30 18.19
CA ALA A 430 -15.01 5.30 19.04
C ALA A 430 -15.11 6.68 18.36
N ASN A 431 -14.06 7.11 17.66
CA ASN A 431 -14.08 8.36 16.89
C ASN A 431 -15.07 8.30 15.72
N ASN A 432 -15.18 7.16 15.05
CA ASN A 432 -16.15 6.95 13.97
C ASN A 432 -17.61 6.93 14.47
N ASP A 433 -17.88 6.39 15.66
CA ASP A 433 -19.22 6.34 16.25
C ASP A 433 -19.81 7.73 16.49
N GLY A 434 -18.96 8.75 16.69
CA GLY A 434 -19.36 10.14 16.80
C GLY A 434 -19.68 10.84 15.46
N VAL A 435 -19.46 10.16 14.32
CA VAL A 435 -19.65 10.74 12.98
C VAL A 435 -21.05 10.45 12.45
N HIS A 436 -21.70 11.49 11.93
CA HIS A 436 -22.96 11.35 11.24
C HIS A 436 -22.73 11.03 9.75
N TRP A 437 -22.97 9.78 9.37
CA TRP A 437 -22.80 9.29 8.00
C TRP A 437 -24.10 9.25 7.22
N VAL A 438 -24.05 9.71 5.96
CA VAL A 438 -25.14 9.58 4.99
C VAL A 438 -24.60 8.92 3.73
N PRO A 439 -24.97 7.66 3.42
CA PRO A 439 -25.85 6.78 4.17
C PRO A 439 -25.21 6.18 5.44
N GLN A 440 -26.00 6.01 6.50
CA GLN A 440 -25.56 5.46 7.79
C GLN A 440 -24.86 4.11 7.67
N ALA A 441 -25.41 3.20 6.86
CA ALA A 441 -24.86 1.85 6.67
C ALA A 441 -23.43 1.85 6.09
N VAL A 442 -23.02 2.90 5.36
CA VAL A 442 -21.66 3.03 4.86
C VAL A 442 -20.69 3.28 6.02
N GLY A 443 -21.04 4.20 6.92
CA GLY A 443 -20.26 4.52 8.11
C GLY A 443 -20.15 3.36 9.08
N GLU A 444 -21.28 2.75 9.43
CA GLU A 444 -21.32 1.69 10.45
C GLU A 444 -20.72 0.37 9.98
N LYS A 445 -21.03 -0.04 8.74
CA LYS A 445 -20.64 -1.36 8.24
C LYS A 445 -19.38 -1.28 7.41
N ARG A 446 -19.41 -0.59 6.27
CA ARG A 446 -18.29 -0.62 5.31
C ARG A 446 -17.02 0.04 5.87
N PHE A 447 -17.18 1.20 6.50
CA PHE A 447 -16.07 1.94 7.09
C PHE A 447 -15.76 1.44 8.50
N GLY A 448 -16.77 1.30 9.37
CA GLY A 448 -16.62 0.79 10.73
C GLY A 448 -15.96 -0.60 10.82
N ASN A 449 -16.39 -1.57 10.00
CA ASN A 449 -15.74 -2.89 10.00
C ASN A 449 -14.29 -2.84 9.53
N TRP A 450 -13.96 -1.91 8.63
CA TRP A 450 -12.59 -1.74 8.15
C TRP A 450 -11.67 -1.18 9.22
N LEU A 451 -12.14 -0.20 10.00
CA LEU A 451 -11.34 0.38 11.08
C LEU A 451 -10.97 -0.68 12.15
N LYS A 452 -11.85 -1.65 12.39
CA LYS A 452 -11.63 -2.76 13.35
C LYS A 452 -10.62 -3.81 12.88
N GLU A 453 -10.27 -3.81 11.60
CA GLU A 453 -9.36 -4.79 10.99
C GLU A 453 -8.15 -4.10 10.33
N ALA A 454 -8.02 -2.78 10.50
CA ALA A 454 -7.03 -1.96 9.81
C ALA A 454 -5.61 -2.41 10.15
N LYS A 455 -4.85 -2.82 9.14
CA LYS A 455 -3.44 -3.22 9.30
C LYS A 455 -2.53 -2.00 9.41
N ASP A 456 -1.32 -2.23 9.93
CA ASP A 456 -0.26 -1.23 9.92
C ASP A 456 -0.05 -0.69 8.50
N TRP A 457 0.03 0.63 8.39
CA TRP A 457 -0.02 1.33 7.11
C TRP A 457 1.39 1.52 6.55
N ASN A 458 1.67 0.90 5.40
CA ASN A 458 2.88 1.19 4.64
C ASN A 458 2.79 2.58 4.01
N ILE A 459 3.60 3.50 4.52
CA ILE A 459 3.66 4.90 4.11
C ILE A 459 4.81 5.22 3.15
N SER A 460 5.73 4.29 2.86
CA SER A 460 6.84 4.55 1.94
C SER A 460 6.56 4.09 0.52
N ARG A 461 7.10 4.83 -0.45
CA ARG A 461 7.04 4.53 -1.88
C ARG A 461 8.42 4.72 -2.49
N ASN A 462 8.92 3.72 -3.22
CA ASN A 462 10.16 3.81 -3.99
C ASN A 462 9.89 4.57 -5.31
N ARG A 463 9.57 5.86 -5.21
CA ARG A 463 9.18 6.76 -6.31
C ARG A 463 9.92 8.09 -6.22
N PHE A 464 9.67 9.01 -7.16
CA PHE A 464 10.50 10.21 -7.35
C PHE A 464 9.78 11.52 -7.02
N TRP A 465 8.49 11.62 -7.34
CA TRP A 465 7.64 12.80 -7.19
C TRP A 465 6.61 12.62 -6.06
N GLY A 466 6.97 13.12 -4.88
CA GLY A 466 6.17 13.06 -3.66
C GLY A 466 6.86 13.74 -2.49
N SER A 467 6.13 13.92 -1.39
CA SER A 467 6.71 14.42 -0.14
C SER A 467 7.75 13.44 0.37
N CYS A 468 8.96 13.92 0.61
CA CYS A 468 10.07 13.07 1.06
C CYS A 468 9.87 12.63 2.51
N ILE A 469 10.18 11.36 2.82
CA ILE A 469 10.28 10.90 4.22
C ILE A 469 11.44 11.66 4.88
N PRO A 470 11.21 12.38 6.00
CA PRO A 470 12.20 13.27 6.59
C PRO A 470 13.13 12.54 7.59
N VAL A 471 13.60 11.35 7.21
CA VAL A 471 14.51 10.55 8.04
C VAL A 471 15.88 10.49 7.40
N TRP A 472 16.87 10.95 8.15
CA TRP A 472 18.29 10.87 7.81
C TRP A 472 18.92 9.70 8.57
N VAL A 473 19.56 8.79 7.86
CA VAL A 473 20.18 7.58 8.38
C VAL A 473 21.70 7.73 8.33
N SER A 474 22.38 7.31 9.39
CA SER A 474 23.85 7.31 9.43
C SER A 474 24.44 6.34 8.39
N GLU A 475 25.65 6.60 7.91
CA GLU A 475 26.33 5.74 6.93
C GLU A 475 26.51 4.27 7.39
N ASP A 476 26.51 3.99 8.68
CA ASP A 476 26.54 2.62 9.24
C ASP A 476 25.15 1.98 9.39
N GLY A 477 24.07 2.71 9.07
CA GLY A 477 22.68 2.24 9.16
C GLY A 477 22.13 2.10 10.58
N LYS A 478 22.89 2.49 11.62
CA LYS A 478 22.56 2.20 13.03
C LYS A 478 21.86 3.33 13.76
N ASP A 479 21.93 4.55 13.23
CA ASP A 479 21.35 5.74 13.85
C ASP A 479 20.47 6.49 12.85
N MET A 480 19.42 7.13 13.34
CA MET A 480 18.41 7.79 12.52
C MET A 480 17.97 9.09 13.19
N VAL A 481 17.89 10.14 12.38
CA VAL A 481 17.41 11.47 12.78
C VAL A 481 16.16 11.78 11.97
N CYS A 482 15.03 11.94 12.65
CA CYS A 482 13.78 12.39 12.05
C CYS A 482 13.66 13.91 12.18
N VAL A 483 13.65 14.61 11.05
CA VAL A 483 13.52 16.07 10.95
C VAL A 483 12.04 16.46 10.85
N GLY A 484 11.62 17.50 11.55
CA GLY A 484 10.22 17.96 11.57
C GLY A 484 9.96 19.30 10.91
N SER A 485 11.00 20.03 10.51
CA SER A 485 10.86 21.33 9.86
C SER A 485 12.05 21.67 8.97
N ILE A 486 11.86 22.63 8.07
CA ILE A 486 12.92 23.20 7.24
C ILE A 486 13.97 23.85 8.14
N ALA A 487 13.54 24.65 9.13
CA ALA A 487 14.46 25.30 10.07
C ALA A 487 15.33 24.30 10.86
N GLU A 488 14.79 23.13 11.23
CA GLU A 488 15.57 22.06 11.85
C GLU A 488 16.60 21.48 10.88
N LEU A 489 16.23 21.24 9.61
CA LEU A 489 17.16 20.78 8.58
C LEU A 489 18.28 21.79 8.31
N GLU A 490 17.96 23.07 8.19
CA GLU A 490 18.95 24.13 7.97
C GLU A 490 19.93 24.22 9.14
N LYS A 491 19.44 24.08 10.38
CA LYS A 491 20.29 24.05 11.57
C LYS A 491 21.23 22.85 11.60
N LEU A 492 20.77 21.66 11.18
CA LEU A 492 21.58 20.45 11.14
C LEU A 492 22.61 20.48 10.01
N SER A 493 22.21 20.95 8.83
CA SER A 493 23.03 20.91 7.60
C SER A 493 23.91 22.15 7.39
N GLY A 494 23.54 23.29 7.97
CA GLY A 494 24.15 24.59 7.67
C GLY A 494 23.84 25.10 6.25
N GLN A 495 22.90 24.47 5.54
CA GLN A 495 22.50 24.83 4.18
C GLN A 495 21.14 25.50 4.19
N GLN A 496 20.93 26.48 3.30
CA GLN A 496 19.61 27.06 3.09
C GLN A 496 18.73 26.11 2.28
N VAL A 497 17.47 25.96 2.66
CA VAL A 497 16.52 25.01 2.06
C VAL A 497 15.29 25.76 1.55
N THR A 498 15.10 25.74 0.23
CA THR A 498 13.99 26.45 -0.44
C THR A 498 12.95 25.50 -1.03
N ASP A 499 13.31 24.25 -1.28
CA ASP A 499 12.44 23.21 -1.82
C ASP A 499 12.87 21.87 -1.21
N ILE A 500 11.89 21.06 -0.80
CA ILE A 500 12.08 19.79 -0.10
C ILE A 500 11.63 18.57 -0.91
N HIS A 501 11.50 18.71 -2.23
CA HIS A 501 11.35 17.58 -3.14
C HIS A 501 12.66 16.81 -3.28
N LYS A 502 12.52 15.53 -3.65
CA LYS A 502 13.59 14.53 -3.68
C LYS A 502 14.91 15.02 -4.30
N HIS A 503 14.84 15.60 -5.49
CA HIS A 503 16.01 16.05 -6.25
C HIS A 503 16.78 17.22 -5.62
N HIS A 504 16.18 17.95 -4.66
CA HIS A 504 16.84 18.95 -3.85
C HIS A 504 17.31 18.35 -2.52
N VAL A 505 16.40 17.75 -1.76
CA VAL A 505 16.66 17.34 -0.38
C VAL A 505 17.62 16.13 -0.27
N ASP A 506 17.67 15.25 -1.27
CA ASP A 506 18.59 14.09 -1.26
C ASP A 506 20.07 14.51 -1.29
N GLN A 507 20.37 15.75 -1.71
CA GLN A 507 21.74 16.29 -1.73
C GLN A 507 22.19 16.80 -0.35
N ILE A 508 21.25 17.00 0.58
CA ILE A 508 21.51 17.60 1.88
C ILE A 508 21.94 16.52 2.86
N THR A 509 23.21 16.60 3.28
CA THR A 509 23.80 15.74 4.31
C THR A 509 24.32 16.57 5.46
N PHE A 510 24.46 15.94 6.63
CA PHE A 510 25.06 16.58 7.80
C PHE A 510 25.88 15.59 8.61
N GLN A 511 26.78 16.12 9.46
CA GLN A 511 27.57 15.32 10.38
C GLN A 511 27.06 15.49 11.81
N LEU A 512 26.86 14.38 12.50
CA LEU A 512 26.52 14.35 13.93
C LEU A 512 27.33 13.24 14.61
N ASN A 513 28.02 13.56 15.70
CA ASN A 513 28.85 12.62 16.46
C ASN A 513 29.87 11.86 15.60
N GLY A 514 30.47 12.52 14.60
CA GLY A 514 31.47 11.93 13.69
C GLY A 514 30.89 10.99 12.63
N LYS A 515 29.56 10.89 12.51
CA LYS A 515 28.88 10.12 11.46
C LYS A 515 28.23 11.07 10.44
N THR A 516 28.31 10.71 9.16
CA THR A 516 27.56 11.39 8.11
C THR A 516 26.16 10.78 8.01
N TYR A 517 25.17 11.65 7.84
CA TYR A 517 23.76 11.28 7.71
C TYR A 517 23.23 11.62 6.33
N ARG A 518 22.49 10.68 5.73
CA ARG A 518 21.86 10.81 4.41
C ARG A 518 20.39 10.45 4.49
N ARG A 519 19.53 11.16 3.77
CA ARG A 519 18.10 10.88 3.77
C ARG A 519 17.82 9.46 3.22
N THR A 520 16.86 8.76 3.83
CA THR A 520 16.28 7.55 3.25
C THR A 520 15.71 7.84 1.85
N PRO A 521 15.82 6.96 0.85
CA PRO A 521 15.49 7.32 -0.54
C PRO A 521 13.99 7.50 -0.83
N GLU A 522 13.11 6.94 0.00
CA GLU A 522 11.68 6.82 -0.27
C GLU A 522 10.93 8.15 -0.13
N VAL A 523 9.84 8.28 -0.87
CA VAL A 523 8.83 9.32 -0.70
C VAL A 523 7.59 8.75 0.01
N LEU A 524 6.72 9.61 0.50
CA LEU A 524 5.50 9.24 1.19
C LEU A 524 4.41 8.76 0.22
N ASP A 525 3.52 7.93 0.73
CA ASP A 525 2.22 7.63 0.15
C ASP A 525 1.40 8.92 -0.02
N CYS A 526 0.80 9.17 -1.19
CA CYS A 526 0.02 10.39 -1.42
C CYS A 526 -1.22 10.49 -0.50
N TRP A 527 -1.72 9.35 0.00
CA TRP A 527 -2.78 9.33 1.01
C TRP A 527 -2.34 9.91 2.37
N PHE A 528 -1.04 9.92 2.66
CA PHE A 528 -0.46 10.61 3.82
C PHE A 528 -0.56 12.13 3.65
N GLU A 529 -0.32 12.62 2.44
CA GLU A 529 -0.41 14.04 2.11
C GLU A 529 -1.86 14.54 2.14
N SER A 530 -2.76 13.85 1.45
CA SER A 530 -4.18 14.20 1.42
C SER A 530 -4.85 13.99 2.78
N GLY A 531 -4.47 12.96 3.54
CA GLY A 531 -4.87 12.80 4.94
C GLY A 531 -4.33 13.91 5.85
N SER A 532 -3.25 14.57 5.42
CA SER A 532 -2.63 15.70 6.10
C SER A 532 -3.22 17.08 5.78
N MET A 533 -4.14 17.12 4.82
CA MET A 533 -4.78 18.34 4.35
C MET A 533 -5.36 19.25 5.46
N PRO A 534 -6.03 18.75 6.54
CA PRO A 534 -6.65 19.62 7.54
C PRO A 534 -5.71 20.66 8.15
N TYR A 535 -4.48 20.25 8.44
CA TYR A 535 -3.45 21.06 9.08
C TYR A 535 -2.43 21.59 8.06
N ALA A 536 -2.07 20.80 7.04
CA ALA A 536 -1.05 21.20 6.07
C ALA A 536 -1.49 22.37 5.18
N GLN A 537 -2.77 22.48 4.82
CA GLN A 537 -3.29 23.63 4.07
C GLN A 537 -3.22 24.96 4.86
N GLN A 538 -3.03 24.86 6.18
CA GLN A 538 -2.97 25.97 7.14
C GLN A 538 -1.54 26.28 7.58
N HIS A 539 -0.55 25.59 6.99
CA HIS A 539 0.84 25.61 7.44
C HIS A 539 0.99 25.33 8.95
N TYR A 540 0.11 24.48 9.50
CA TYR A 540 0.14 24.12 10.91
C TYR A 540 1.29 23.13 11.18
N PRO A 541 2.08 23.34 12.24
CA PRO A 541 1.89 24.29 13.34
C PRO A 541 2.62 25.63 13.18
N PHE A 542 3.29 25.89 12.07
CA PHE A 542 4.24 27.01 11.94
C PHE A 542 3.58 28.40 11.93
N GLU A 543 2.38 28.53 11.35
CA GLU A 543 1.67 29.83 11.30
C GLU A 543 0.47 29.91 12.25
N ARG A 544 -0.18 28.77 12.54
CA ARG A 544 -1.50 28.71 13.22
C ARG A 544 -1.54 27.73 14.41
N ALA A 545 -0.44 27.61 15.15
CA ALA A 545 -0.28 26.64 16.26
C ALA A 545 -1.45 26.62 17.27
N ASP A 546 -1.98 27.79 17.64
CA ASP A 546 -3.02 27.92 18.68
C ASP A 546 -4.45 27.93 18.12
N GLU A 547 -4.62 27.63 16.83
CA GLU A 547 -5.91 27.77 16.14
C GLU A 547 -6.53 26.46 15.68
N LEU A 548 -6.01 25.31 16.15
CA LEU A 548 -6.49 23.98 15.74
C LEU A 548 -8.02 23.86 15.83
N ASP A 549 -8.62 24.30 16.95
CA ASP A 549 -10.07 24.23 17.16
C ASP A 549 -10.90 25.10 16.20
N LYS A 550 -10.29 26.05 15.48
CA LYS A 550 -10.97 26.87 14.46
C LYS A 550 -11.14 26.13 13.14
N PHE A 551 -10.20 25.26 12.78
CA PHE A 551 -10.21 24.56 11.50
C PHE A 551 -10.27 23.04 11.64
N PHE A 552 -10.31 22.48 12.85
CA PHE A 552 -10.42 21.04 13.12
C PHE A 552 -11.27 20.79 14.38
N PRO A 553 -12.24 19.85 14.35
CA PRO A 553 -12.62 19.02 13.22
C PRO A 553 -13.59 19.72 12.24
N ALA A 554 -13.61 19.27 10.99
CA ALA A 554 -14.57 19.76 9.99
C ALA A 554 -16.02 19.47 10.39
N ASP A 555 -16.92 20.41 10.12
CA ASP A 555 -18.34 20.19 10.25
C ASP A 555 -18.88 19.31 9.11
N PHE A 556 -18.28 19.35 7.92
CA PHE A 556 -18.77 18.61 6.76
C PHE A 556 -17.69 18.25 5.74
N ILE A 557 -17.79 17.02 5.21
CA ILE A 557 -17.10 16.56 3.99
C ILE A 557 -18.04 15.74 3.10
N ALA A 558 -17.74 15.66 1.81
CA ALA A 558 -18.47 14.77 0.90
C ALA A 558 -17.62 14.28 -0.26
N GLU A 559 -17.54 12.96 -0.44
CA GLU A 559 -16.81 12.33 -1.55
C GLU A 559 -17.45 10.97 -1.92
N GLY A 560 -16.89 10.31 -2.93
CA GLY A 560 -17.34 9.00 -3.42
C GLY A 560 -17.15 7.85 -2.43
N LEU A 561 -17.93 6.78 -2.65
CA LEU A 561 -17.88 5.53 -1.85
C LEU A 561 -16.50 4.88 -1.75
N ASP A 562 -15.66 5.05 -2.78
CA ASP A 562 -14.27 4.61 -2.83
C ASP A 562 -13.40 5.24 -1.74
N GLN A 563 -13.74 6.45 -1.26
CA GLN A 563 -12.97 7.14 -0.22
C GLN A 563 -13.05 6.48 1.16
N THR A 564 -13.95 5.50 1.36
CA THR A 564 -13.95 4.62 2.54
C THR A 564 -12.67 3.78 2.70
N ARG A 565 -11.81 3.73 1.67
CA ARG A 565 -10.49 3.10 1.68
C ARG A 565 -9.36 4.07 1.29
N GLY A 566 -9.68 5.36 1.15
CA GLY A 566 -8.75 6.42 0.76
C GLY A 566 -8.83 7.56 1.79
N TRP A 567 -9.28 8.73 1.34
CA TRP A 567 -9.21 9.97 2.10
C TRP A 567 -9.96 9.93 3.44
N PHE A 568 -11.15 9.32 3.51
CA PHE A 568 -11.88 9.22 4.78
C PHE A 568 -11.09 8.44 5.83
N TYR A 569 -10.39 7.39 5.40
CA TYR A 569 -9.58 6.53 6.26
C TYR A 569 -8.35 7.28 6.76
N THR A 570 -7.57 7.92 5.89
CA THR A 570 -6.33 8.58 6.32
C THR A 570 -6.59 9.83 7.14
N LEU A 571 -7.65 10.59 6.84
CA LEU A 571 -8.12 11.65 7.74
C LEU A 571 -8.45 11.09 9.13
N MET A 572 -9.23 10.01 9.22
CA MET A 572 -9.65 9.43 10.50
C MET A 572 -8.45 8.92 11.29
N LEU A 573 -7.53 8.24 10.61
CA LEU A 573 -6.32 7.71 11.20
C LEU A 573 -5.42 8.82 11.76
N LEU A 574 -5.10 9.84 10.95
CA LEU A 574 -4.20 10.91 11.37
C LEU A 574 -4.85 11.82 12.41
N GLY A 575 -6.14 12.13 12.29
CA GLY A 575 -6.89 12.86 13.32
C GLY A 575 -6.90 12.14 14.67
N THR A 576 -7.04 10.80 14.64
CA THR A 576 -6.99 9.96 15.84
C THR A 576 -5.58 9.90 16.42
N ALA A 577 -4.56 9.63 15.60
CA ALA A 577 -3.19 9.47 16.07
C ALA A 577 -2.56 10.77 16.59
N LEU A 578 -2.88 11.92 15.98
CA LEU A 578 -2.30 13.21 16.35
C LEU A 578 -3.10 13.90 17.47
N PHE A 579 -4.43 13.82 17.42
CA PHE A 579 -5.31 14.65 18.25
C PHE A 579 -6.35 13.86 19.04
N GLY A 580 -6.40 12.53 18.88
CA GLY A 580 -7.34 11.67 19.59
C GLY A 580 -8.80 11.88 19.22
N LYS A 581 -9.11 12.54 18.10
CA LYS A 581 -10.46 12.96 17.71
C LYS A 581 -10.76 12.61 16.24
N SER A 582 -12.04 12.43 15.91
CA SER A 582 -12.49 12.38 14.52
C SER A 582 -12.16 13.70 13.80
N PRO A 583 -11.64 13.65 12.56
CA PRO A 583 -11.37 14.84 11.73
C PRO A 583 -12.62 15.51 11.15
N TYR A 584 -13.78 14.86 11.19
CA TYR A 584 -15.02 15.36 10.61
C TYR A 584 -16.25 14.93 11.43
N LYS A 585 -17.31 15.74 11.37
CA LYS A 585 -18.58 15.48 12.09
C LYS A 585 -19.66 14.89 11.19
N ASN A 586 -19.75 15.34 9.93
CA ASN A 586 -20.78 14.89 8.98
C ASN A 586 -20.13 14.47 7.65
N VAL A 587 -20.53 13.32 7.14
CA VAL A 587 -20.03 12.77 5.86
C VAL A 587 -21.18 12.41 4.95
N ILE A 588 -21.22 12.99 3.74
CA ILE A 588 -22.06 12.50 2.65
C ILE A 588 -21.22 11.65 1.71
N VAL A 589 -21.64 10.40 1.50
CA VAL A 589 -21.00 9.47 0.58
C VAL A 589 -21.83 9.36 -0.69
N ASN A 590 -21.33 9.86 -1.81
CA ASN A 590 -22.03 9.71 -3.09
C ASN A 590 -21.73 8.36 -3.75
N GLY A 591 -22.72 7.89 -4.52
CA GLY A 591 -22.58 6.68 -5.35
C GLY A 591 -21.65 6.89 -6.56
N LEU A 592 -21.51 5.83 -7.35
CA LEU A 592 -20.77 5.85 -8.61
C LEU A 592 -21.70 6.26 -9.75
N VAL A 593 -21.28 7.23 -10.58
CA VAL A 593 -21.99 7.54 -11.82
C VAL A 593 -21.72 6.44 -12.83
N LEU A 594 -22.78 5.87 -13.41
CA LEU A 594 -22.71 4.80 -14.41
C LEU A 594 -22.90 5.38 -15.82
N ALA A 595 -22.45 4.64 -16.82
CA ALA A 595 -22.80 4.91 -18.21
C ALA A 595 -24.29 4.59 -18.44
N GLU A 596 -24.85 5.03 -19.57
CA GLU A 596 -26.26 4.83 -19.92
C GLU A 596 -26.68 3.33 -19.92
N ASP A 597 -25.73 2.44 -20.22
CA ASP A 597 -25.91 0.99 -20.21
C ASP A 597 -25.70 0.31 -18.84
N GLY A 598 -25.52 1.11 -17.78
CA GLY A 598 -25.28 0.62 -16.41
C GLY A 598 -23.85 0.14 -16.14
N ARG A 599 -22.93 0.17 -17.12
CA ARG A 599 -21.53 -0.17 -16.88
C ARG A 599 -20.81 0.97 -16.16
N LYS A 600 -19.74 0.60 -15.44
CA LYS A 600 -18.85 1.59 -14.81
C LYS A 600 -18.16 2.41 -15.90
N MET A 601 -18.24 3.74 -15.82
CA MET A 601 -17.47 4.61 -16.70
C MET A 601 -15.97 4.41 -16.45
N SER A 602 -15.22 4.18 -17.51
CA SER A 602 -13.76 4.01 -17.50
C SER A 602 -13.17 4.90 -18.58
N LYS A 603 -12.02 5.55 -18.32
CA LYS A 603 -11.27 6.30 -19.33
C LYS A 603 -10.78 5.43 -20.51
N ARG A 604 -10.82 4.09 -20.37
CA ARG A 604 -10.43 3.11 -21.40
C ARG A 604 -11.59 2.59 -22.26
N LEU A 605 -12.84 2.91 -21.93
CA LEU A 605 -14.02 2.45 -22.70
C LEU A 605 -14.38 3.40 -23.83
#